data_AF-A0A4U9DCM8-F1
#
_entry.id   AF-A0A4U9DCM8-F1
#
_cell.length_a   1.000
_cell.length_b   1.000
_cell.length_c   1.000
_cell.angle_alpha   90.00
_cell.angle_beta   90.00
_cell.angle_gamma   90.00
#
_symmetry.space_group_name_H-M   'P 1'
#
loop_
_entity.id
_entity.type
_entity.pdbx_description
1 polymer ?
#
loop_
_entity_poly.entity_id
_entity_poly.type
_entity_poly.pdbx_seq_one_letter_code
_entity_poly.pdbx_strand_id
1 'polypeptide(L)'
;MPASLCGIFGLKPTFGRLSRSGSHPFVASLDHIGPLARSVGDLAAVYDALQGRDPGDGFQADKASERTSNLLPRGLEGLRCAVLGGYFSRWWR
;
A
#
# COMPACT_ATOMS: atom_id res chain seq x y z
N MET A 1 -9.20 -1.30 6.94
CA MET A 1 -10.25 -1.08 7.96
C MET A 1 -10.31 0.36 8.45
N PRO A 2 -9.32 0.92 9.18
CA PRO A 2 -9.44 2.27 9.76
C PRO A 2 -9.70 3.37 8.71
N ALA A 3 -9.01 3.32 7.57
CA ALA A 3 -9.22 4.27 6.47
C ALA A 3 -10.69 4.35 6.02
N SER A 4 -11.33 3.18 5.85
CA SER A 4 -12.73 3.09 5.42
C SER A 4 -13.71 3.59 6.47
N LEU A 5 -13.43 3.38 7.76
CA LEU A 5 -14.32 3.78 8.84
C LEU A 5 -14.22 5.28 9.15
N CYS A 6 -13.03 5.86 8.97
CA CYS A 6 -12.77 7.28 9.23
C CYS A 6 -12.92 8.19 8.01
N GLY A 7 -13.25 7.63 6.83
CA GLY A 7 -13.40 8.42 5.60
C GLY A 7 -12.09 9.06 5.10
N ILE A 8 -10.96 8.37 5.27
CA ILE A 8 -9.64 8.80 4.79
C ILE A 8 -9.04 7.78 3.82
N PHE A 9 -8.00 8.16 3.10
CA PHE A 9 -7.30 7.24 2.20
C PHE A 9 -6.26 6.42 2.97
N GLY A 10 -6.09 5.15 2.59
CA GLY A 10 -5.08 4.28 3.14
C GLY A 10 -4.47 3.37 2.08
N LEU A 11 -3.16 3.20 2.13
CA LEU A 11 -2.41 2.33 1.23
C LEU A 11 -1.73 1.22 2.03
N LYS A 12 -2.06 -0.03 1.72
CA LYS A 12 -1.26 -1.20 2.12
C LYS A 12 -0.42 -1.63 0.92
N PRO A 13 0.89 -1.37 0.89
CA PRO A 13 1.75 -1.79 -0.21
C PRO A 13 1.81 -3.31 -0.41
N THR A 14 2.51 -3.73 -1.44
CA THR A 14 2.94 -5.12 -1.60
C THR A 14 3.79 -5.56 -0.39
N PHE A 15 3.66 -6.80 0.03
CA PHE A 15 4.48 -7.36 1.12
C PHE A 15 5.97 -7.17 0.83
N GLY A 16 6.73 -6.74 1.84
CA GLY A 16 8.15 -6.46 1.72
C GLY A 16 8.49 -5.25 0.83
N ARG A 17 7.53 -4.41 0.41
CA ARG A 17 7.83 -3.20 -0.39
C ARG A 17 8.48 -2.10 0.44
N LEU A 18 7.98 -1.87 1.66
CA LEU A 18 8.55 -0.93 2.63
C LEU A 18 9.20 -1.71 3.77
N SER A 19 10.31 -1.19 4.28
CA SER A 19 10.98 -1.77 5.45
C SER A 19 10.07 -1.74 6.68
N ARG A 20 10.21 -2.77 7.52
CA ARG A 20 9.54 -2.90 8.83
C ARG A 20 10.52 -2.69 9.99
N SER A 21 11.79 -2.39 9.71
CA SER A 21 12.79 -2.10 10.74
C SER A 21 12.30 -1.00 11.68
N GLY A 22 12.53 -1.19 12.98
CA GLY A 22 12.09 -0.26 14.02
C GLY A 22 10.60 -0.36 14.39
N SER A 23 9.80 -1.17 13.68
CA SER A 23 8.45 -1.50 14.13
C SER A 23 8.44 -2.67 15.12
N HIS A 24 7.44 -2.71 16.00
CA HIS A 24 7.20 -3.89 16.82
C HIS A 24 6.41 -4.91 15.99
N PRO A 25 6.91 -6.14 15.77
CA PRO A 25 6.22 -7.12 14.95
C PRO A 25 4.93 -7.62 15.62
N PHE A 26 3.97 -8.05 14.81
CA PHE A 26 2.80 -8.80 15.27
C PHE A 26 2.76 -10.18 14.61
N VAL A 27 2.58 -10.25 13.29
CA VAL A 27 2.69 -11.48 12.52
C VAL A 27 3.63 -11.24 11.36
N ALA A 28 4.90 -11.62 11.53
CA ALA A 28 5.96 -11.24 10.60
C ALA A 28 5.73 -11.64 9.14
N SER A 29 4.94 -12.68 8.85
CA SER A 29 4.57 -13.07 7.49
C SER A 29 3.44 -12.24 6.87
N LEU A 30 2.76 -11.42 7.66
CA LEU A 30 1.59 -10.63 7.27
C LEU A 30 1.77 -9.12 7.51
N ASP A 31 2.76 -8.70 8.30
CA ASP A 31 2.97 -7.30 8.66
C ASP A 31 3.37 -6.44 7.45
N HIS A 32 2.73 -5.28 7.30
CA HIS A 32 3.02 -4.28 6.28
C HIS A 32 3.06 -2.89 6.92
N ILE A 33 3.99 -2.05 6.47
CA ILE A 33 3.98 -0.61 6.74
C ILE A 33 3.31 0.10 5.57
N GLY A 34 2.46 1.09 5.85
CA GLY A 34 1.74 1.84 4.83
C GLY A 34 1.11 3.14 5.35
N PRO A 35 0.97 4.18 4.51
CA PRO A 35 0.47 5.48 4.93
C PRO A 35 -1.07 5.58 4.98
N LEU A 36 -1.54 6.50 5.83
CA LEU A 36 -2.89 7.04 5.87
C LEU A 36 -2.82 8.54 5.54
N ALA A 37 -3.73 9.07 4.72
CA ALA A 37 -3.71 10.47 4.33
C ALA A 37 -5.09 11.02 3.93
N ARG A 38 -5.18 12.35 3.79
CA ARG A 38 -6.42 13.06 3.40
C ARG A 38 -6.63 13.10 1.88
N SER A 39 -5.61 12.76 1.09
CA SER A 39 -5.70 12.73 -0.37
C SER A 39 -4.82 11.63 -0.96
N VAL A 40 -5.11 11.22 -2.21
CA VAL A 40 -4.27 10.26 -2.95
C VAL A 40 -2.89 10.84 -3.26
N GLY A 41 -2.80 12.15 -3.51
CA GLY A 41 -1.52 12.84 -3.71
C GLY A 41 -0.61 12.74 -2.49
N ASP A 42 -1.17 12.97 -1.29
CA ASP A 42 -0.42 12.83 -0.03
C ASP A 42 0.00 11.36 0.20
N LEU A 43 -0.85 10.38 -0.10
CA LEU A 43 -0.47 8.97 -0.01
C LEU A 43 0.73 8.65 -0.90
N ALA A 44 0.72 9.12 -2.16
CA ALA A 44 1.82 8.89 -3.10
C ALA A 44 3.11 9.60 -2.64
N ALA A 45 3.01 10.82 -2.12
CA ALA A 45 4.16 11.56 -1.60
C ALA A 45 4.82 10.86 -0.40
N VAL A 46 4.01 10.42 0.58
CA VAL A 46 4.52 9.69 1.75
C VAL A 46 5.08 8.32 1.32
N TYR A 47 4.37 7.60 0.45
CA TYR A 47 4.85 6.32 -0.07
C TYR A 47 6.18 6.45 -0.79
N ASP A 48 6.33 7.43 -1.68
CA ASP A 48 7.59 7.71 -2.40
C ASP A 48 8.74 8.04 -1.44
N ALA A 49 8.48 8.76 -0.35
CA ALA A 49 9.48 9.09 0.67
C ALA A 49 9.90 7.88 1.52
N LEU A 50 9.02 6.90 1.73
CA LEU A 50 9.31 5.69 2.50
C LEU A 50 10.00 4.60 1.66
N GLN A 51 9.99 4.70 0.33
CA GLN A 51 10.63 3.72 -0.54
C GLN A 51 12.16 3.77 -0.43
N GLY A 52 12.79 2.61 -0.49
CA GLY A 52 14.23 2.45 -0.43
C GLY A 52 14.58 1.08 0.13
N ARG A 53 15.78 0.59 -0.18
CA ARG A 53 16.28 -0.67 0.37
C ARG A 53 16.76 -0.43 1.79
N ASP A 54 16.34 -1.29 2.70
CA ASP A 54 16.87 -1.40 4.05
C ASP A 54 17.54 -2.78 4.24
N PRO A 55 18.87 -2.83 4.32
CA PRO A 55 19.60 -4.07 4.57
C PRO A 55 19.26 -4.75 5.90
N GLY A 56 18.67 -4.02 6.86
CA GLY A 56 18.30 -4.53 8.18
C GLY A 56 16.99 -5.33 8.21
N ASP A 57 16.11 -5.18 7.22
CA ASP A 57 14.85 -5.95 7.15
C ASP A 57 15.00 -7.16 6.22
N GLY A 58 15.25 -8.33 6.82
CA GLY A 58 15.41 -9.60 6.10
C GLY A 58 14.18 -10.07 5.31
N PHE A 59 13.00 -9.48 5.52
CA PHE A 59 11.80 -9.80 4.74
C PHE A 59 11.52 -8.78 3.63
N GLN A 60 12.30 -7.70 3.54
CA GLN A 60 12.10 -6.70 2.49
C GLN A 60 12.53 -7.27 1.14
N ALA A 61 11.63 -7.17 0.16
CA ALA A 61 11.91 -7.57 -1.20
C ALA A 61 13.00 -6.69 -1.82
N ASP A 62 13.83 -7.30 -2.68
CA ASP A 62 14.81 -6.56 -3.48
C ASP A 62 14.12 -5.90 -4.68
N LYS A 63 13.61 -4.69 -4.44
CA LYS A 63 12.92 -3.87 -5.44
C LYS A 63 13.46 -2.45 -5.42
N ALA A 64 13.77 -1.93 -6.60
CA ALA A 64 14.14 -0.54 -6.76
C ALA A 64 13.00 0.39 -6.34
N SER A 65 13.35 1.58 -5.85
CA SER A 65 12.38 2.64 -5.62
C SER A 65 11.81 3.12 -6.96
N GLU A 66 10.49 3.20 -7.04
CA GLU A 66 9.77 3.71 -8.20
C GLU A 66 8.84 4.80 -7.72
N ARG A 67 9.11 6.06 -8.08
CA ARG A 67 8.17 7.14 -7.75
C ARG A 67 6.82 6.84 -8.38
N THR A 68 5.77 7.02 -7.58
CA THR A 68 4.38 6.79 -7.98
C THR A 68 3.64 8.11 -8.18
N SER A 69 4.11 9.19 -7.54
CA SER A 69 3.57 10.53 -7.70
C SER A 69 3.52 11.00 -9.17
N ASN A 70 4.53 10.66 -9.96
CA ASN A 70 4.58 10.96 -11.40
C ASN A 70 3.65 10.08 -12.27
N LEU A 71 3.08 9.01 -11.70
CA LEU A 71 2.16 8.12 -12.41
C LEU A 71 0.70 8.56 -12.26
N LEU A 72 0.37 9.31 -11.20
CA LEU A 72 -1.00 9.77 -10.93
C LEU A 72 -1.65 10.51 -12.12
N PRO A 73 -0.94 11.37 -12.87
CA PRO A 73 -1.54 12.10 -13.99
C PRO A 73 -1.92 11.22 -15.20
N ARG A 74 -1.48 9.96 -15.25
CA ARG A 74 -1.73 9.07 -16.40
C ARG A 74 -3.20 8.70 -16.60
N GLY A 75 -4.04 8.92 -15.59
CA GLY A 75 -5.47 8.63 -15.67
C GLY A 75 -5.77 7.13 -15.75
N LEU A 76 -6.93 6.78 -16.31
CA LEU A 76 -7.47 5.41 -16.31
C LEU A 76 -7.58 4.79 -17.71
N GLU A 77 -7.16 5.51 -18.75
CA GLU A 77 -7.31 5.06 -20.14
C GLU A 77 -6.56 3.76 -20.39
N GLY A 78 -7.23 2.78 -21.02
CA GLY A 78 -6.66 1.46 -21.31
C GLY A 78 -6.54 0.52 -20.11
N LEU A 79 -6.94 0.93 -18.90
CA LEU A 79 -6.95 0.02 -17.74
C LEU A 79 -8.12 -0.95 -17.81
N ARG A 80 -7.84 -2.23 -17.50
CA ARG A 80 -8.85 -3.27 -17.35
C ARG A 80 -9.19 -3.41 -15.86
N CYS A 81 -10.41 -3.05 -15.49
CA CYS A 81 -10.91 -3.15 -14.13
C CYS A 81 -11.94 -4.29 -14.02
N ALA A 82 -11.86 -5.08 -12.95
CA ALA A 82 -12.82 -6.14 -12.65
C ALA A 82 -13.48 -5.90 -11.30
N VAL A 83 -14.76 -6.26 -11.18
CA VAL A 83 -15.51 -6.23 -9.92
C VAL A 83 -15.50 -7.62 -9.31
N LEU A 84 -15.03 -7.74 -8.07
CA LEU A 84 -15.00 -9.02 -7.36
C LEU A 84 -16.42 -9.46 -6.98
N GLY A 85 -16.77 -10.69 -7.32
CA GLY A 85 -18.03 -11.35 -6.93
C GLY A 85 -17.91 -12.20 -5.66
N GLY A 86 -18.75 -13.22 -5.54
CA GLY A 86 -18.70 -14.19 -4.42
C GLY A 86 -18.81 -13.51 -3.06
N TYR A 87 -17.92 -13.88 -2.14
CA TYR A 87 -17.80 -13.34 -0.77
C TYR A 87 -17.88 -11.81 -0.69
N PHE A 88 -17.27 -11.10 -1.65
CA PHE A 88 -17.24 -9.62 -1.66
C PHE A 88 -18.57 -8.98 -2.07
N SER A 89 -19.46 -9.74 -2.71
CA SER A 89 -20.79 -9.29 -3.14
C SER A 89 -21.94 -9.90 -2.32
N ARG A 90 -21.70 -11.07 -1.72
CA ARG A 90 -22.67 -11.86 -0.96
C ARG A 90 -21.93 -12.43 0.25
N TRP A 91 -21.97 -11.66 1.33
CA TRP A 91 -21.22 -11.98 2.56
C TRP A 91 -22.07 -12.75 3.59
N TRP A 92 -23.39 -12.78 3.41
CA TRP A 92 -24.36 -13.22 4.44
C TRP A 92 -25.44 -14.19 3.93
N ARG A 93 -25.33 -14.67 2.68
CA ARG A 93 -26.10 -15.81 2.18
C ARG A 93 -25.16 -17.00 2.08
#